data_AF-A0AAN8YVH0-F1
#
_entry.id   AF-A0AAN8YVH0-F1
#
_cell.length_a   1.000
_cell.length_b   1.000
_cell.length_c   1.000
_cell.angle_alpha   90.00
_cell.angle_beta   90.00
_cell.angle_gamma   90.00
#
_symmetry.space_group_name_H-M   'P 1'
#
loop_
_entity.id
_entity.type
_entity.pdbx_description
1 polymer ?
#
loop_
_entity_poly.entity_id
_entity_poly.type
_entity_poly.pdbx_seq_one_letter_code
_entity_poly.pdbx_strand_id
1 'polypeptide(L)'
;MVDRTPEGHGDLKDEPWWPELQNRADLIQTCTIIIWVAIALHAAINFGQYPYAGYLPNRPTISRCFMLEAGTPEYADLEADPDRVFLKTITSKLQTQIGVSLIEILSRHSTDEIYLVQTDNPLWTSDAEPLEAFE
;
A
#
# COMPACT_ATOMS: atom_id res chain seq x y z
N MET A 1 29.99 19.29 -12.64
CA MET A 1 28.90 18.68 -13.42
C MET A 1 28.26 17.67 -12.48
N VAL A 2 27.17 18.06 -11.82
CA VAL A 2 26.50 17.17 -10.85
C VAL A 2 25.81 16.08 -11.66
N ASP A 3 26.07 14.82 -11.31
CA ASP A 3 25.50 13.65 -11.97
C ASP A 3 23.96 13.75 -11.91
N ARG A 4 23.32 13.74 -13.09
CA ARG A 4 21.87 13.88 -13.26
C ARG A 4 21.19 12.52 -13.34
N THR A 5 21.81 11.47 -12.80
CA THR A 5 21.27 10.12 -12.90
C THR A 5 20.55 9.76 -11.61
N PRO A 6 19.25 9.42 -11.64
CA PRO A 6 18.57 8.85 -10.48
C PRO A 6 19.30 7.58 -10.04
N GLU A 7 20.04 7.62 -8.94
CA GLU A 7 20.73 6.41 -8.44
C GLU A 7 19.73 5.45 -7.78
N GLY A 8 18.66 5.97 -7.18
CA GLY A 8 17.62 5.17 -6.52
C GLY A 8 16.72 4.39 -7.49
N HIS A 9 16.43 4.95 -8.66
CA HIS A 9 15.65 4.32 -9.76
C HIS A 9 16.51 4.22 -11.03
N GLY A 10 17.76 3.79 -10.87
CA GLY A 10 18.77 3.80 -11.94
C GLY A 10 18.48 2.82 -13.09
N ASP A 11 17.64 1.81 -12.84
CA ASP A 11 17.10 0.90 -13.84
C ASP A 11 16.13 1.59 -14.81
N LEU A 12 15.52 2.70 -14.39
CA LEU A 12 14.54 3.47 -15.16
C LEU A 12 15.08 4.83 -15.64
N LYS A 13 16.35 5.15 -15.41
CA LYS A 13 16.93 6.48 -15.63
C LYS A 13 16.75 7.07 -17.04
N ASP A 14 16.63 6.21 -18.05
CA ASP A 14 16.56 6.60 -19.47
C ASP A 14 15.11 6.76 -19.95
N GLU A 15 14.13 6.61 -19.06
CA GLU A 15 12.72 6.72 -19.39
C GLU A 15 12.28 8.17 -19.66
N PRO A 16 11.44 8.42 -20.68
CA PRO A 16 11.13 9.78 -21.13
C PRO A 16 10.17 10.56 -20.21
N TRP A 17 9.61 9.91 -19.19
CA TRP A 17 8.64 10.52 -18.28
C TRP A 17 9.28 11.16 -17.04
N TRP A 18 10.61 11.07 -16.87
CA TRP A 18 11.28 11.78 -15.79
C TRP A 18 11.20 13.30 -15.97
N PRO A 19 10.80 14.06 -14.93
CA PRO A 19 10.85 15.51 -14.98
C PRO A 19 12.31 15.99 -15.06
N GLU A 20 12.58 16.95 -15.94
CA GLU A 20 13.94 17.49 -16.14
C GLU A 20 14.39 18.44 -15.02
N LEU A 21 13.47 18.87 -14.15
CA LEU A 21 13.70 19.81 -13.05
C LEU A 21 14.38 21.12 -13.49
N GLN A 22 13.95 21.68 -14.63
CA GLN A 22 14.52 22.92 -15.18
C GLN A 22 13.69 24.16 -14.84
N ASN A 23 12.46 24.00 -14.36
CA ASN A 23 11.58 25.11 -14.07
C ASN A 23 10.76 24.90 -12.78
N ARG A 24 10.07 25.95 -12.32
CA ARG A 24 9.26 25.94 -11.10
C ARG A 24 8.09 24.96 -11.17
N ALA A 25 7.48 24.77 -12.35
CA ALA A 25 6.38 23.83 -12.50
C ALA A 25 6.86 22.39 -12.31
N ASP A 26 8.02 22.03 -12.86
CA ASP A 26 8.63 20.71 -12.64
C ASP A 26 8.86 20.48 -11.14
N LEU A 27 9.44 21.46 -10.44
CA LEU A 27 9.69 21.36 -8.99
C LEU A 27 8.40 21.16 -8.19
N ILE A 28 7.38 21.97 -8.46
CA ILE A 28 6.07 21.86 -7.79
C ILE A 28 5.47 20.48 -8.04
N GLN A 29 5.49 20.01 -9.28
CA GLN A 29 4.93 18.70 -9.64
C GLN A 29 5.69 17.58 -8.94
N THR A 30 7.02 17.58 -8.98
CA THR A 30 7.85 16.57 -8.32
C THR A 30 7.62 16.53 -6.81
N CYS A 31 7.68 17.68 -6.13
CA CYS A 31 7.40 17.74 -4.69
C CYS A 31 5.98 17.27 -4.36
N THR A 32 4.99 17.67 -5.15
CA THR A 32 3.59 17.25 -4.95
C THR A 32 3.43 15.74 -5.08
N ILE A 33 4.06 15.11 -6.08
CA ILE A 33 4.01 13.65 -6.28
C ILE A 33 4.67 12.94 -5.09
N ILE A 34 5.85 13.39 -4.66
CA ILE A 34 6.55 12.79 -3.51
C ILE A 34 5.69 12.87 -2.26
N ILE A 35 5.15 14.05 -1.95
CA ILE A 35 4.28 14.27 -0.79
C ILE A 35 3.03 13.39 -0.90
N TRP A 36 2.34 13.40 -2.04
CA TRP A 36 1.12 12.60 -2.28
C TRP A 36 1.35 11.10 -2.09
N VAL A 37 2.45 10.57 -2.64
CA VAL A 37 2.81 9.15 -2.52
C VAL A 37 3.06 8.77 -1.06
N ALA A 38 3.82 9.60 -0.34
CA ALA A 38 4.17 9.34 1.06
C ALA A 38 2.97 9.44 2.01
N ILE A 39 2.03 10.35 1.74
CA ILE A 39 0.87 10.57 2.61
C ILE A 39 -0.36 9.80 2.12
N ALA A 40 -1.05 10.31 1.12
CA ALA A 40 -2.44 10.00 0.85
C ALA A 40 -2.56 8.68 0.09
N LEU A 41 -1.65 8.43 -0.86
CA LEU A 41 -1.60 7.16 -1.55
C LEU A 41 -1.28 6.04 -0.57
N HIS A 42 -0.22 6.19 0.23
CA HIS A 42 0.15 5.22 1.26
C HIS A 42 -1.00 4.96 2.23
N ALA A 43 -1.60 6.02 2.80
CA ALA A 43 -2.71 5.89 3.74
C ALA A 43 -3.91 5.15 3.14
N ALA A 44 -4.30 5.49 1.89
CA ALA A 44 -5.44 4.90 1.21
C ALA A 44 -5.28 3.38 0.96
N ILE A 45 -4.05 2.91 0.70
CA ILE A 45 -3.80 1.48 0.45
C ILE A 45 -3.36 0.71 1.71
N ASN A 46 -2.89 1.41 2.75
CA ASN A 46 -2.32 0.80 3.95
C ASN A 46 -3.36 0.57 5.06
N PHE A 47 -4.02 1.62 5.54
CA PHE A 47 -4.83 1.52 6.77
C PHE A 47 -6.14 0.75 6.58
N GLY A 48 -6.53 0.47 5.33
CA GLY A 48 -7.66 -0.39 4.99
C GLY A 48 -7.33 -1.89 5.02
N GLN A 49 -6.08 -2.31 5.20
CA GLN A 49 -5.70 -3.72 5.09
C GLN A 49 -6.49 -4.61 6.06
N TYR A 50 -6.42 -4.37 7.37
CA TYR A 50 -7.16 -5.16 8.36
C TYR A 50 -8.68 -4.96 8.28
N PRO A 51 -9.22 -3.73 8.16
CA PRO A 51 -10.67 -3.52 8.03
C PRO A 51 -11.31 -4.34 6.90
N TYR A 52 -10.63 -4.50 5.76
CA TYR A 52 -11.16 -5.27 4.63
C TYR A 52 -10.70 -6.74 4.60
N ALA A 53 -9.48 -7.05 5.04
CA ALA A 53 -8.89 -8.38 4.90
C ALA A 53 -8.74 -9.16 6.22
N GLY A 54 -9.14 -8.58 7.35
CA GLY A 54 -9.19 -9.25 8.65
C GLY A 54 -10.13 -10.46 8.65
N TYR A 55 -11.20 -10.40 7.85
CA TYR A 55 -11.96 -11.59 7.45
C TYR A 55 -11.42 -12.15 6.14
N LEU A 56 -10.50 -13.12 6.26
CA LEU A 56 -9.71 -13.62 5.12
C LEU A 56 -10.54 -14.09 3.89
N PRO A 57 -11.70 -14.75 4.03
CA PRO A 57 -12.53 -15.08 2.86
C PRO A 57 -12.84 -13.90 1.93
N ASN A 58 -12.88 -12.68 2.46
CA ASN A 58 -13.10 -11.46 1.68
C ASN A 58 -11.88 -11.06 0.82
N ARG A 59 -10.66 -11.44 1.21
CA ARG A 59 -9.42 -11.10 0.49
C ARG A 59 -8.35 -12.21 0.63
N PRO A 60 -8.54 -13.36 -0.03
CA PRO A 60 -7.57 -14.46 0.03
C PRO A 60 -6.25 -14.07 -0.64
N THR A 61 -5.14 -14.44 -0.02
CA THR A 61 -3.78 -14.12 -0.50
C THR A 61 -3.16 -15.22 -1.34
N ILE A 62 -3.70 -16.44 -1.25
CA ILE A 62 -3.22 -17.64 -1.95
C ILE A 62 -4.44 -18.43 -2.43
N SER A 63 -4.33 -18.99 -3.63
CA SER A 63 -5.16 -20.13 -4.06
C SER A 63 -4.29 -21.39 -4.13
N ARG A 64 -4.77 -22.48 -3.53
CA ARG A 64 -4.11 -23.79 -3.42
C ARG A 64 -4.67 -24.83 -4.38
N CYS A 65 -5.79 -24.53 -5.03
CA CYS A 65 -6.45 -25.43 -5.97
C CYS A 65 -6.76 -24.71 -7.28
N PHE A 66 -6.71 -25.46 -8.38
CA PHE A 66 -7.25 -25.01 -9.67
C PHE A 66 -8.78 -25.06 -9.65
N MET A 67 -9.38 -24.56 -10.74
CA MET A 67 -10.81 -24.74 -10.97
C MET A 67 -11.11 -26.24 -11.05
N LEU A 68 -12.20 -26.65 -10.40
CA LEU A 68 -12.64 -28.05 -10.39
C LEU A 68 -13.42 -28.36 -11.67
N GLU A 69 -13.17 -29.54 -12.24
CA GLU A 69 -13.78 -29.97 -13.50
C GLU A 69 -15.04 -30.81 -13.26
N ALA A 70 -16.07 -30.62 -14.07
CA ALA A 70 -17.31 -31.36 -13.94
C ALA A 70 -17.08 -32.88 -14.09
N GLY A 71 -17.66 -33.66 -13.16
CA GLY A 71 -17.53 -35.11 -13.14
C GLY A 71 -16.31 -35.65 -12.37
N THR A 72 -15.46 -34.79 -11.78
CA THR A 72 -14.44 -35.26 -10.82
C THR A 72 -15.02 -35.43 -9.41
N PRO A 73 -14.39 -36.26 -8.55
CA PRO A 73 -14.80 -36.40 -7.15
C PRO A 73 -14.77 -35.07 -6.39
N GLU A 74 -13.81 -34.20 -6.68
CA GLU A 74 -13.67 -32.89 -6.05
C GLU A 74 -14.83 -31.96 -6.42
N TYR A 75 -15.36 -32.08 -7.65
CA TYR A 75 -16.53 -31.34 -8.09
C TYR A 75 -17.81 -31.79 -7.35
N ALA A 76 -17.97 -33.10 -7.10
CA ALA A 76 -19.05 -33.60 -6.26
C ALA A 76 -18.92 -33.08 -4.80
N ASP A 77 -17.68 -32.95 -4.31
CA ASP A 77 -17.36 -32.34 -3.01
C ASP A 77 -17.79 -30.85 -2.95
N LEU A 78 -17.66 -30.11 -4.07
CA LEU A 78 -18.11 -28.73 -4.21
C LEU A 78 -19.63 -28.60 -4.18
N GLU A 79 -20.34 -29.51 -4.86
CA GLU A 79 -21.81 -29.56 -4.84
C GLU A 79 -22.36 -29.88 -3.45
N ALA A 80 -21.65 -30.74 -2.69
CA ALA A 80 -22.05 -31.15 -1.35
C ALA A 80 -21.73 -30.11 -0.27
N ASP A 81 -20.55 -29.47 -0.31
CA ASP A 81 -20.09 -28.53 0.71
C ASP A 81 -19.20 -27.43 0.09
N PRO A 82 -19.82 -26.38 -0.48
CA PRO A 82 -19.10 -25.33 -1.19
C PRO A 82 -18.20 -24.51 -0.26
N ASP A 83 -18.60 -24.31 1.00
CA ASP A 83 -17.83 -23.55 1.99
C ASP A 83 -16.53 -24.28 2.35
N ARG A 84 -16.60 -25.60 2.59
CA ARG A 84 -15.42 -26.42 2.85
C ARG A 84 -14.46 -26.42 1.67
N VAL A 85 -14.98 -26.55 0.45
CA VAL A 85 -14.15 -26.51 -0.76
C VAL A 85 -13.52 -25.12 -0.93
N PHE A 86 -14.27 -24.04 -0.72
CA PHE A 86 -13.74 -22.68 -0.76
C PHE A 86 -12.60 -22.48 0.24
N LEU A 87 -12.77 -22.92 1.50
CA LEU A 87 -11.73 -22.85 2.54
C LEU A 87 -10.53 -23.77 2.26
N LYS A 88 -10.71 -24.88 1.54
CA LYS A 88 -9.61 -25.72 1.04
C LYS A 88 -8.85 -25.03 -0.10
N THR A 89 -9.54 -24.28 -0.95
CA THR A 89 -8.95 -23.56 -2.08
C THR A 89 -8.16 -22.35 -1.62
N ILE A 90 -8.68 -21.51 -0.72
CA ILE A 90 -7.98 -20.29 -0.31
C ILE A 90 -6.84 -20.54 0.70
N THR A 91 -6.15 -19.48 1.12
CA THR A 91 -5.05 -19.48 2.11
C THR A 91 -5.35 -20.38 3.32
N SER A 92 -4.36 -21.19 3.71
CA SER A 92 -4.51 -22.15 4.82
C SER A 92 -4.60 -21.47 6.20
N LYS A 93 -5.26 -22.11 7.17
CA LYS A 93 -5.54 -21.54 8.51
C LYS A 93 -4.31 -20.94 9.21
N LEU A 94 -3.16 -21.61 9.20
CA LEU A 94 -1.96 -21.09 9.86
C LEU A 94 -1.44 -19.82 9.16
N GLN A 95 -1.42 -19.82 7.82
CA GLN A 95 -1.02 -18.65 7.03
C GLN A 95 -2.02 -17.50 7.19
N THR A 96 -3.32 -17.80 7.31
CA THR A 96 -4.36 -16.83 7.65
C THR A 96 -4.05 -16.13 8.97
N GLN A 97 -3.74 -16.90 10.02
CA GLN A 97 -3.48 -16.33 11.34
C GLN A 97 -2.27 -15.41 11.33
N ILE A 98 -1.19 -15.82 10.66
CA ILE A 98 0.00 -14.98 10.50
C ILE A 98 -0.32 -13.72 9.69
N GLY A 99 -1.00 -13.89 8.55
CA GLY A 99 -1.34 -12.79 7.65
C GLY A 99 -2.26 -11.75 8.31
N VAL A 100 -3.34 -12.19 8.96
CA VAL A 100 -4.27 -11.31 9.68
C VAL A 100 -3.57 -10.59 10.82
N SER A 101 -2.71 -11.27 11.59
CA SER A 101 -1.93 -10.62 12.66
C SER A 101 -0.98 -9.55 12.13
N LEU A 102 -0.35 -9.79 10.98
CA LEU A 102 0.56 -8.82 10.36
C LEU A 102 -0.19 -7.58 9.88
N ILE A 103 -1.28 -7.76 9.12
CA ILE A 103 -2.05 -6.62 8.60
C ILE A 103 -2.76 -5.85 9.73
N GLU A 104 -3.06 -6.49 10.86
CA GLU A 104 -3.56 -5.80 12.05
C GLU A 104 -2.56 -4.76 12.54
N ILE A 105 -1.29 -5.15 12.66
CA ILE A 105 -0.21 -4.25 13.08
C ILE A 105 -0.04 -3.12 12.06
N LEU A 106 0.01 -3.44 10.76
CA LEU A 106 0.22 -2.46 9.69
C LEU A 106 -0.94 -1.47 9.52
N SER A 107 -2.15 -1.83 9.98
CA SER A 107 -3.35 -0.98 9.87
C SER A 107 -3.57 -0.08 11.08
N ARG A 108 -2.72 -0.16 12.10
CA ARG A 108 -2.84 0.66 13.31
C ARG A 108 -2.01 1.92 13.18
N HIS A 109 -2.58 3.03 13.62
CA HIS A 109 -1.83 4.26 13.81
C HIS A 109 -1.07 4.20 15.13
N SER A 110 0.19 4.66 15.11
CA SER A 110 0.95 4.86 16.34
C SER A 110 0.36 6.02 17.15
N THR A 111 0.58 6.01 18.46
CA THR A 111 0.11 7.09 19.34
C THR A 111 0.87 8.40 19.18
N ASP A 112 2.08 8.33 18.63
CA ASP A 112 2.98 9.44 18.31
C ASP A 112 3.00 9.80 16.82
N GLU A 113 2.00 9.33 16.06
CA GLU A 113 1.88 9.63 14.63
C GLU A 113 1.68 11.13 14.36
N ILE A 114 2.34 11.65 13.33
CA ILE A 114 2.20 13.03 12.86
C ILE A 114 1.33 13.00 11.60
N TYR A 115 0.12 13.53 11.69
CA TYR A 115 -0.82 13.53 10.57
C TYR A 115 -0.52 14.66 9.58
N LEU A 116 -1.21 14.63 8.44
CA LEU A 116 -1.09 15.66 7.43
C LEU A 116 -1.40 17.05 8.02
N VAL A 117 -0.61 18.05 7.63
CA VAL A 117 -0.66 19.42 8.17
C VAL A 117 -0.35 19.46 9.68
N GLN A 118 0.53 18.59 10.15
CA GLN A 118 1.09 18.64 11.50
C GLN A 118 2.62 18.60 11.44
N THR A 119 3.25 19.12 12.48
CA THR A 119 4.70 19.10 12.66
C THR A 119 5.02 18.78 14.11
N ASP A 120 6.08 18.02 14.33
CA ASP A 120 6.65 17.76 15.65
C ASP A 120 7.47 18.96 16.19
N ASN A 121 7.89 19.86 15.31
CA ASN A 121 8.67 21.03 15.65
C ASN A 121 8.03 22.31 15.06
N PRO A 122 7.38 23.15 15.87
CA PRO A 122 6.76 24.39 15.38
C PRO A 122 7.79 25.42 14.88
N LEU A 123 9.08 25.21 15.13
CA LEU A 123 10.19 26.06 14.68
C LEU A 123 11.04 25.35 13.61
N TRP A 124 10.39 24.57 12.73
CA TRP A 124 11.07 23.91 11.60
C TRP A 124 11.66 24.92 10.59
N THR A 125 11.18 26.16 10.62
CA THR A 125 11.78 27.32 9.93
C THR A 125 11.61 28.60 10.76
N SER A 126 12.48 29.58 10.52
CA SER A 126 12.37 30.94 11.08
C SER A 126 11.56 31.89 10.20
N ASP A 127 11.24 31.49 8.97
CA ASP A 127 10.60 32.35 7.99
C ASP A 127 9.09 32.40 8.21
N ALA A 128 8.52 33.61 8.28
CA ALA A 128 7.09 33.79 8.56
C ALA A 128 6.19 33.31 7.41
N GLU A 129 6.58 33.55 6.15
CA GLU A 129 5.77 33.22 4.97
C GLU A 129 5.51 31.71 4.82
N PRO A 130 6.49 30.80 4.94
CA PRO A 130 6.23 29.36 4.92
C PRO A 130 5.45 28.85 6.14
N LEU A 131 5.57 29.49 7.31
CA LEU A 131 4.79 29.13 8.49
C LEU A 131 3.30 29.48 8.28
N GLU A 132 3.01 30.68 7.79
CA GLU A 132 1.64 31.12 7.46
C GLU A 132 1.03 30.25 6.35
N ALA A 133 1.82 29.85 5.35
CA ALA A 133 1.35 28.95 4.28
C ALA A 133 1.10 27.50 4.75
N PHE A 134 1.59 27.12 5.93
CA PHE A 134 1.42 25.79 6.52
C PHE A 134 0.24 25.70 7.50
N GLU A 135 -0.32 26.85 7.94
CA GLU A 135 -1.56 26.91 8.73
C GLU A 135 -2.80 26.49 7.93
#